data_AF-A0AAD5CCX7-F1
#
_entry.id   AF-A0AAD5CCX7-F1
#
_cell.length_a   1.000
_cell.length_b   1.000
_cell.length_c   1.000
_cell.angle_alpha   90.00
_cell.angle_beta   90.00
_cell.angle_gamma   90.00
#
_symmetry.space_group_name_H-M   'P 1'
#
loop_
_entity.id
_entity.type
_entity.pdbx_description
1 polymer ?
#
loop_
_entity_poly.entity_id
_entity_poly.type
_entity_poly.pdbx_seq_one_letter_code
_entity_poly.pdbx_strand_id
1 'polypeptide(L)'
;VLLSSLNINSLYGNNIPSIRLFVARKFPCLKLYKSDASKTDPPVVWSIGSKTRFEENKSSGFLVKVYSNGDVYEGEFYKGKCSGSGVYYYNLNGRYEGDWVDQKYDGYGVETWAKGSRYRGQYRQGLRHGYGVYRFYTGDMYAGEWFKGQCHGFGIHTCEDGSKYSGEFKGGIKHGLGHYRFRNGDTYAGEYFADKMHGFGVYRFANGHRYEGGWHEGRRQGFGMYTFRNGETQSGHWDNGVLTLSTSKDSFFPGSSSSVSHVKVLKAVQEARRIAEKAVAAADVDERVNRAVTAANRAANAARVAAVKAVQNRMPQHGDNDDLPLDIV
;
A
#
# COMPACT_ATOMS: atom_id res chain seq x y z
N VAL A 1 -55.11 -25.80 -52.63
CA VAL A 1 -54.51 -24.54 -53.14
C VAL A 1 -53.85 -23.88 -51.92
N LEU A 2 -52.57 -24.16 -51.65
CA LEU A 2 -51.43 -23.26 -51.95
C LEU A 2 -51.65 -21.89 -51.26
N LEU A 3 -50.85 -21.38 -50.31
CA LEU A 3 -49.39 -21.40 -50.16
C LEU A 3 -48.96 -20.88 -48.77
N SER A 4 -47.82 -21.42 -48.29
CA SER A 4 -46.70 -20.82 -47.52
C SER A 4 -46.90 -19.45 -46.83
N SER A 5 -46.44 -19.24 -45.59
CA SER A 5 -45.00 -19.18 -45.29
C SER A 5 -44.65 -19.49 -43.83
N LEU A 6 -43.55 -20.23 -43.68
CA LEU A 6 -42.89 -20.61 -42.44
C LEU A 6 -42.25 -19.40 -41.78
N ASN A 7 -42.51 -19.25 -40.48
CA ASN A 7 -41.83 -18.30 -39.61
C ASN A 7 -40.58 -19.00 -39.03
N ILE A 8 -39.42 -18.79 -39.65
CA ILE A 8 -38.12 -19.23 -39.12
C ILE A 8 -37.44 -17.98 -38.57
N ASN A 9 -37.51 -17.80 -37.26
CA ASN A 9 -36.59 -16.93 -36.51
C ASN A 9 -36.25 -17.62 -35.19
N SER A 10 -35.40 -18.63 -35.30
CA SER A 10 -34.53 -19.09 -34.23
C SER A 10 -33.12 -18.97 -34.74
N LEU A 11 -32.28 -18.20 -34.04
CA LEU A 11 -30.87 -18.46 -33.72
C LEU A 11 -30.04 -17.18 -33.62
N TYR A 12 -29.22 -17.15 -32.55
CA TYR A 12 -28.09 -16.25 -32.26
C TYR A 12 -28.37 -14.84 -31.74
N GLY A 13 -28.89 -14.79 -30.52
CA GLY A 13 -28.66 -13.70 -29.57
C GLY A 13 -27.78 -14.15 -28.41
N ASN A 14 -26.52 -14.54 -28.64
CA ASN A 14 -25.56 -14.73 -27.55
C ASN A 14 -25.09 -13.34 -27.07
N ASN A 15 -25.97 -12.67 -26.31
CA ASN A 15 -25.61 -11.53 -25.48
C ASN A 15 -24.52 -12.01 -24.51
N ILE A 16 -23.27 -11.74 -24.86
CA ILE A 16 -22.18 -11.66 -23.88
C ILE A 16 -22.73 -10.76 -22.78
N PRO A 17 -22.76 -11.16 -21.50
CA PRO A 17 -23.04 -10.20 -20.46
C PRO A 17 -22.01 -9.11 -20.66
N SER A 18 -22.46 -7.90 -21.00
CA SER A 18 -21.72 -6.69 -20.70
C SER A 18 -21.53 -6.76 -19.19
N ILE A 19 -20.47 -7.44 -18.77
CA ILE A 19 -20.02 -7.41 -17.39
C ILE A 19 -19.87 -5.93 -17.18
N ARG A 20 -20.78 -5.44 -16.32
CA ARG A 20 -20.97 -4.03 -16.00
C ARG A 20 -19.62 -3.37 -16.01
N LEU A 21 -19.57 -2.13 -16.49
CA LEU A 21 -18.49 -1.19 -16.15
C LEU A 21 -17.91 -1.69 -14.83
N PHE A 22 -16.66 -2.17 -14.85
CA PHE A 22 -15.90 -2.17 -13.63
C PHE A 22 -15.79 -0.68 -13.35
N VAL A 23 -16.84 -0.14 -12.74
CA VAL A 23 -16.73 0.85 -11.70
C VAL A 23 -15.82 0.08 -10.75
N ALA A 24 -14.51 0.21 -10.99
CA ALA A 24 -13.61 0.53 -9.92
C ALA A 24 -14.48 1.46 -9.10
N ARG A 25 -15.07 0.94 -8.01
CA ARG A 25 -15.53 1.83 -6.96
C ARG A 25 -14.38 2.82 -6.90
N LYS A 26 -14.69 4.10 -6.97
CA LYS A 26 -13.80 5.11 -6.43
C LYS A 26 -13.66 4.75 -4.96
N PHE A 27 -12.97 3.65 -4.69
CA PHE A 27 -12.33 3.36 -3.45
C PHE A 27 -11.43 4.58 -3.31
N PRO A 28 -11.38 5.19 -2.14
CA PRO A 28 -10.23 5.97 -1.81
C PRO A 28 -9.02 5.01 -1.91
N CYS A 29 -8.46 4.84 -3.12
CA CYS A 29 -7.01 4.85 -3.29
C CYS A 29 -6.55 5.94 -2.35
N LEU A 30 -5.68 5.59 -1.40
CA LEU A 30 -4.86 6.51 -0.62
C LEU A 30 -5.25 7.97 -0.89
N LYS A 31 -6.37 8.41 -0.31
CA LYS A 31 -6.78 9.82 -0.42
C LYS A 31 -5.92 10.56 0.60
N LEU A 32 -4.62 10.57 0.34
CA LEU A 32 -3.86 11.79 0.46
C LEU A 32 -4.36 12.67 -0.68
N TYR A 33 -5.33 13.50 -0.34
CA TYR A 33 -5.84 14.64 -1.11
C TYR A 33 -6.81 14.34 -2.27
N LYS A 34 -8.02 14.94 -2.16
CA LYS A 34 -8.67 15.54 -3.33
C LYS A 34 -7.81 16.75 -3.70
N SER A 35 -7.07 16.73 -4.80
CA SER A 35 -6.65 17.97 -5.44
C SER A 35 -7.67 18.28 -6.52
N ASP A 36 -8.45 19.33 -6.29
CA ASP A 36 -8.83 20.19 -7.42
C ASP A 36 -7.53 20.71 -8.02
N ALA A 37 -7.51 20.87 -9.34
CA ALA A 37 -6.36 21.35 -10.10
C ALA A 37 -6.04 22.81 -9.75
N SER A 38 -5.41 23.02 -8.59
CA SER A 38 -4.87 24.27 -8.06
C SER A 38 -4.41 23.97 -6.62
N LYS A 39 -3.08 23.87 -6.42
CA LYS A 39 -2.34 23.66 -5.14
C LYS A 39 -2.00 22.19 -4.82
N THR A 40 -0.72 21.87 -4.98
CA THR A 40 -0.06 20.67 -4.45
C THR A 40 0.30 20.90 -2.97
N ASP A 41 -0.34 20.19 -2.05
CA ASP A 41 0.06 20.23 -0.64
C ASP A 41 1.31 19.35 -0.40
N PRO A 42 2.30 19.82 0.38
CA PRO A 42 3.57 19.13 0.58
C PRO A 42 3.43 17.84 1.42
N PRO A 43 4.39 16.90 1.32
CA PRO A 43 4.42 15.71 2.18
C PRO A 43 4.48 16.13 3.65
N VAL A 44 3.77 15.39 4.52
CA VAL A 44 3.79 15.65 5.97
C VAL A 44 5.17 15.35 6.52
N VAL A 45 5.98 16.39 6.70
CA VAL A 45 7.27 16.35 7.38
C VAL A 45 7.01 16.65 8.85
N TRP A 46 7.17 15.64 9.71
CA TRP A 46 7.09 15.86 11.15
C TRP A 46 8.42 16.39 11.66
N SER A 47 8.41 17.68 11.98
CA SER A 47 9.45 18.36 12.72
C SER A 47 8.77 19.01 13.92
N ILE A 48 9.33 18.83 15.11
CA ILE A 48 8.77 19.41 16.32
C ILE A 48 8.84 20.94 16.24
N GLY A 49 7.66 21.59 16.35
CA GLY A 49 7.39 22.86 17.02
C GLY A 49 8.25 24.09 16.70
N SER A 50 7.60 25.12 16.14
CA SER A 50 8.07 26.48 15.85
C SER A 50 8.97 27.15 16.93
N LYS A 51 10.01 27.86 16.44
CA LYS A 51 10.93 28.84 17.07
C LYS A 51 10.82 29.03 18.60
N THR A 52 11.93 28.75 19.27
CA THR A 52 12.20 29.03 20.69
C THR A 52 12.32 30.53 21.00
N ARG A 53 11.75 30.95 22.14
CA ARG A 53 12.35 32.00 23.01
C ARG A 53 13.32 31.26 23.96
N PHE A 54 14.52 31.81 24.08
CA PHE A 54 15.75 31.29 24.68
C PHE A 54 15.64 30.40 25.94
N GLU A 55 16.44 29.33 25.98
CA GLU A 55 17.61 29.21 26.88
C GLU A 55 18.54 28.09 26.37
N GLU A 56 19.78 28.48 26.00
CA GLU A 56 20.85 27.56 25.63
C GLU A 56 21.45 26.91 26.89
N ASN A 57 20.76 25.93 27.47
CA ASN A 57 21.43 24.92 28.26
C ASN A 57 21.72 23.72 27.34
N LYS A 58 23.00 23.51 27.00
CA LYS A 58 23.51 22.37 26.21
C LYS A 58 23.41 21.06 27.00
N SER A 59 22.27 20.84 27.65
CA SER A 59 21.99 19.65 28.43
C SER A 59 21.95 18.45 27.51
N SER A 60 22.69 17.42 27.90
CA SER A 60 22.67 16.10 27.32
C SER A 60 22.31 15.12 28.43
N GLY A 61 21.53 14.09 28.12
CA GLY A 61 21.00 13.15 29.10
C GLY A 61 19.51 12.88 28.92
N PHE A 62 18.88 12.27 29.93
CA PHE A 62 17.46 11.93 29.91
C PHE A 62 16.63 13.05 30.52
N LEU A 63 15.76 13.66 29.72
CA LEU A 63 14.97 14.82 30.11
C LEU A 63 13.53 14.72 29.64
N VAL A 64 12.64 15.38 30.37
CA VAL A 64 11.24 15.61 29.98
C VAL A 64 11.11 17.04 29.47
N LYS A 65 10.56 17.20 28.26
CA LYS A 65 10.32 18.50 27.64
C LYS A 65 8.85 18.64 27.28
N VAL A 66 8.20 19.62 27.90
CA VAL A 66 6.82 20.02 27.59
C VAL A 66 6.87 21.18 26.59
N TYR A 67 6.18 21.04 25.47
CA TYR A 67 6.10 22.07 24.44
C TYR A 67 4.88 22.97 24.65
N SER A 68 4.92 24.18 24.10
CA SER A 68 3.86 25.19 24.26
C SER A 68 2.51 24.76 23.66
N ASN A 69 2.51 23.80 22.72
CA ASN A 69 1.33 23.22 22.13
C ASN A 69 0.73 22.06 22.95
N GLY A 70 1.30 21.75 24.12
CA GLY A 70 0.90 20.65 24.99
C GLY A 70 1.52 19.30 24.65
N ASP A 71 2.34 19.21 23.60
CA ASP A 71 3.07 17.98 23.30
C ASP A 71 4.16 17.74 24.35
N VAL A 72 4.49 16.49 24.60
CA VAL A 72 5.50 16.10 25.58
C VAL A 72 6.51 15.16 24.95
N TYR A 73 7.79 15.45 25.11
CA TYR A 73 8.88 14.53 24.80
C TYR A 73 9.52 14.01 26.09
N GLU A 74 9.72 12.71 26.16
CA GLU A 74 10.40 12.02 27.25
C GLU A 74 11.50 11.13 26.66
N GLY A 75 12.76 11.44 26.92
CA GLY A 75 13.85 10.61 26.39
C GLY A 75 15.19 11.29 26.39
N GLU A 76 16.05 10.79 25.52
CA GLU A 76 17.44 11.25 25.40
C GLU A 76 17.54 12.60 24.68
N PHE A 77 18.44 13.44 25.18
CA PHE A 77 18.85 14.70 24.58
C PHE A 77 20.36 14.70 24.35
N TYR A 78 20.76 15.30 23.24
CA TYR A 78 22.15 15.60 22.92
C TYR A 78 22.25 17.06 22.47
N LYS A 79 23.08 17.85 23.15
CA LYS A 79 23.27 19.30 22.88
C LYS A 79 21.93 20.06 22.77
N GLY A 80 21.00 19.80 23.69
CA GLY A 80 19.69 20.45 23.73
C GLY A 80 18.68 20.00 22.67
N LYS A 81 19.00 19.00 21.85
CA LYS A 81 18.11 18.40 20.85
C LYS A 81 17.69 16.99 21.24
N CYS A 82 16.47 16.60 20.91
CA CYS A 82 16.00 15.21 21.06
C CYS A 82 16.86 14.32 20.14
N SER A 83 17.53 13.33 20.71
CA SER A 83 18.47 12.46 20.00
C SER A 83 18.66 11.17 20.78
N GLY A 84 18.75 10.03 20.11
CA GLY A 84 18.76 8.71 20.76
C GLY A 84 17.34 8.14 20.85
N SER A 85 16.97 7.57 21.99
CA SER A 85 15.67 6.95 22.19
C SER A 85 14.70 7.88 22.94
N GLY A 86 13.45 7.95 22.51
CA GLY A 86 12.45 8.77 23.21
C GLY A 86 11.02 8.53 22.79
N VAL A 87 10.11 8.86 23.71
CA VAL A 87 8.67 8.84 23.49
C VAL A 87 8.17 10.28 23.33
N TYR A 88 7.37 10.50 22.30
CA TYR A 88 6.70 11.76 22.07
C TYR A 88 5.19 11.57 22.12
N TYR A 89 4.54 12.29 23.01
CA TYR A 89 3.10 12.31 23.17
C TYR A 89 2.55 13.53 22.46
N TYR A 90 1.68 13.28 21.49
CA TYR A 90 0.94 14.34 20.83
C TYR A 90 -0.27 14.70 21.71
N ASN A 91 -0.53 16.00 21.89
CA ASN A 91 -1.67 16.53 22.65
C ASN A 91 -3.03 15.98 22.15
N LEU A 92 -3.09 15.52 20.90
CA LEU A 92 -4.26 14.90 20.28
C LEU A 92 -4.33 13.37 20.48
N ASN A 93 -3.80 12.82 21.58
CA ASN A 93 -3.85 11.38 21.92
C ASN A 93 -3.14 10.42 20.94
N GLY A 94 -2.11 10.90 20.24
CA GLY A 94 -1.17 10.02 19.55
C GLY A 94 0.13 9.87 20.33
N ARG A 95 0.99 8.96 19.90
CA ARG A 95 2.39 8.93 20.34
C ARG A 95 3.33 8.35 19.29
N TYR A 96 4.59 8.76 19.36
CA TYR A 96 5.71 8.13 18.69
C TYR A 96 6.66 7.53 19.73
N GLU A 97 7.11 6.31 19.49
CA GLU A 97 8.05 5.58 20.34
C GLU A 97 9.17 5.05 19.44
N GLY A 98 10.37 5.62 19.53
CA GLY A 98 11.46 5.16 18.67
C GLY A 98 12.72 6.01 18.72
N ASP A 99 13.48 5.91 17.65
CA ASP A 99 14.78 6.54 17.46
C ASP A 99 14.64 7.99 16.96
N TRP A 100 15.57 8.83 17.40
CA TRP A 100 15.62 10.26 17.15
C TRP A 100 17.01 10.72 16.75
N VAL A 101 17.08 11.63 15.78
CA VAL A 101 18.30 12.36 15.43
C VAL A 101 17.93 13.81 15.17
N ASP A 102 18.60 14.73 15.87
CA ASP A 102 18.42 16.19 15.68
C ASP A 102 16.93 16.65 15.69
N GLN A 103 16.14 16.17 16.65
CA GLN A 103 14.71 16.47 16.82
C GLN A 103 13.77 15.86 15.76
N LYS A 104 14.25 14.92 14.95
CA LYS A 104 13.46 14.23 13.93
C LYS A 104 13.43 12.73 14.18
N TYR A 105 12.36 12.08 13.72
CA TYR A 105 12.31 10.62 13.63
C TYR A 105 13.35 10.14 12.63
N ASP A 106 14.31 9.32 13.08
CA ASP A 106 15.36 8.80 12.21
C ASP A 106 15.87 7.48 12.81
N GLY A 107 15.81 6.39 12.05
CA GLY A 107 16.02 5.03 12.56
C GLY A 107 14.72 4.23 12.55
N TYR A 108 14.37 3.59 13.66
CA TYR A 108 13.20 2.73 13.79
C TYR A 108 12.21 3.29 14.82
N GLY A 109 10.92 3.10 14.56
CA GLY A 109 9.91 3.59 15.49
C GLY A 109 8.52 3.03 15.28
N VAL A 110 7.70 3.23 16.30
CA VAL A 110 6.28 2.90 16.33
C VAL A 110 5.50 4.17 16.56
N GLU A 111 4.62 4.49 15.62
CA GLU A 111 3.74 5.65 15.71
C GLU A 111 2.30 5.17 15.83
N THR A 112 1.58 5.67 16.83
CA THR A 112 0.17 5.36 17.09
C THR A 112 -0.62 6.65 17.08
N TRP A 113 -1.69 6.72 16.27
CA TRP A 113 -2.55 7.88 16.19
C TRP A 113 -3.83 7.70 17.02
N ALA A 114 -4.46 8.81 17.40
CA ALA A 114 -5.67 8.85 18.24
C ALA A 114 -6.81 7.94 17.80
N LYS A 115 -7.00 7.79 16.49
CA LYS A 115 -8.06 6.95 15.90
C LYS A 115 -7.69 5.47 15.79
N GLY A 116 -6.50 5.05 16.26
CA GLY A 116 -6.07 3.66 16.25
C GLY A 116 -5.25 3.23 15.02
N SER A 117 -5.00 4.14 14.06
CA SER A 117 -3.98 3.88 13.04
C SER A 117 -2.63 3.65 13.72
N ARG A 118 -1.79 2.80 13.13
CA ARG A 118 -0.47 2.51 13.69
C ARG A 118 0.55 2.18 12.60
N TYR A 119 1.73 2.77 12.71
CA TYR A 119 2.88 2.47 11.87
C TYR A 119 3.98 1.80 12.71
N ARG A 120 4.67 0.83 12.11
CA ARG A 120 5.85 0.19 12.68
C ARG A 120 6.86 0.01 11.55
N GLY A 121 8.01 0.67 11.65
CA GLY A 121 9.00 0.57 10.60
C GLY A 121 10.10 1.60 10.72
N GLN A 122 10.72 1.88 9.58
CA GLN A 122 11.86 2.76 9.45
C GLN A 122 11.43 4.21 9.16
N TYR A 123 12.22 5.14 9.68
CA TYR A 123 12.10 6.57 9.49
C TYR A 123 13.45 7.15 9.05
N ARG A 124 13.39 8.23 8.27
CA ARG A 124 14.56 9.01 7.88
C ARG A 124 14.16 10.47 7.78
N GLN A 125 14.84 11.34 8.52
CA GLN A 125 14.60 12.79 8.51
C GLN A 125 13.12 13.18 8.72
N GLY A 126 12.45 12.51 9.66
CA GLY A 126 11.06 12.78 10.03
C GLY A 126 10.01 12.16 9.09
N LEU A 127 10.44 11.38 8.09
CA LEU A 127 9.55 10.72 7.13
C LEU A 127 9.68 9.20 7.21
N ARG A 128 8.56 8.49 7.03
CA ARG A 128 8.58 7.04 6.83
C ARG A 128 9.44 6.70 5.62
N HIS A 129 10.35 5.75 5.77
CA HIS A 129 11.34 5.39 4.76
C HIS A 129 11.70 3.91 4.91
N GLY A 130 12.24 3.28 3.87
CA GLY A 130 12.69 1.89 3.95
C GLY A 130 11.53 0.92 4.13
N TYR A 131 11.54 0.04 5.12
CA TYR A 131 10.49 -0.99 5.29
C TYR A 131 9.60 -0.73 6.50
N GLY A 132 8.30 -1.02 6.37
CA GLY A 132 7.38 -0.92 7.50
C GLY A 132 5.95 -1.36 7.20
N VAL A 133 5.17 -1.47 8.27
CA VAL A 133 3.75 -1.80 8.26
C VAL A 133 2.94 -0.63 8.76
N TYR A 134 1.95 -0.22 7.97
CA TYR A 134 0.93 0.75 8.35
C TYR A 134 -0.43 0.05 8.42
N ARG A 135 -1.05 0.05 9.60
CA ARG A 135 -2.43 -0.38 9.80
C ARG A 135 -3.31 0.86 9.93
N PHE A 136 -4.29 0.99 9.05
CA PHE A 136 -5.27 2.05 9.08
C PHE A 136 -6.32 1.75 10.15
N TYR A 137 -6.88 2.79 10.77
CA TYR A 137 -8.02 2.64 11.65
C TYR A 137 -9.27 2.07 10.95
N THR A 138 -9.34 2.21 9.63
CA THR A 138 -10.39 1.62 8.77
C THR A 138 -10.25 0.11 8.60
N GLY A 139 -9.19 -0.51 9.11
CA GLY A 139 -8.95 -1.94 8.96
C GLY A 139 -8.00 -2.32 7.81
N ASP A 140 -7.82 -1.44 6.83
CA ASP A 140 -6.82 -1.63 5.77
C ASP A 140 -5.40 -1.72 6.33
N MET A 141 -4.51 -2.40 5.62
CA MET A 141 -3.11 -2.56 5.99
C MET A 141 -2.21 -2.49 4.77
N TYR A 142 -1.10 -1.75 4.89
CA TYR A 142 0.01 -1.80 3.95
C TYR A 142 1.27 -2.31 4.65
N ALA A 143 1.96 -3.26 4.02
CA ALA A 143 3.22 -3.83 4.47
C ALA A 143 4.19 -3.83 3.29
N GLY A 144 5.28 -3.06 3.36
CA GLY A 144 6.20 -2.98 2.24
C GLY A 144 7.20 -1.84 2.35
N GLU A 145 7.67 -1.40 1.17
CA GLU A 145 8.64 -0.33 1.01
C GLU A 145 8.01 1.06 1.10
N TRP A 146 8.78 1.99 1.66
CA TRP A 146 8.41 3.37 1.92
C TRP A 146 9.50 4.29 1.42
N PHE A 147 9.11 5.36 0.74
CA PHE A 147 10.03 6.39 0.30
C PHE A 147 9.42 7.76 0.54
N LYS A 148 10.09 8.58 1.35
CA LYS A 148 9.68 9.95 1.69
C LYS A 148 8.20 10.05 2.11
N GLY A 149 7.77 9.15 2.99
CA GLY A 149 6.43 9.15 3.56
C GLY A 149 5.35 8.44 2.72
N GLN A 150 5.67 7.96 1.51
CA GLN A 150 4.74 7.29 0.60
C GLN A 150 5.09 5.82 0.40
N CYS A 151 4.08 4.98 0.16
CA CYS A 151 4.30 3.60 -0.28
C CYS A 151 5.04 3.60 -1.63
N HIS A 152 6.07 2.78 -1.74
CA HIS A 152 6.92 2.70 -2.91
C HIS A 152 7.45 1.27 -3.07
N GLY A 153 8.14 0.95 -4.17
CA GLY A 153 8.77 -0.36 -4.36
C GLY A 153 7.77 -1.50 -4.26
N PHE A 154 8.19 -2.64 -3.73
CA PHE A 154 7.30 -3.78 -3.53
C PHE A 154 6.57 -3.71 -2.19
N GLY A 155 5.30 -4.11 -2.19
CA GLY A 155 4.50 -4.18 -0.98
C GLY A 155 3.23 -5.01 -1.11
N ILE A 156 2.56 -5.16 0.02
CA ILE A 156 1.32 -5.89 0.17
C ILE A 156 0.28 -4.94 0.77
N HIS A 157 -0.82 -4.74 0.05
CA HIS A 157 -1.97 -4.00 0.53
C HIS A 157 -3.11 -4.98 0.80
N THR A 158 -3.53 -5.09 2.06
CA THR A 158 -4.67 -5.90 2.49
C THR A 158 -5.82 -4.97 2.85
N CYS A 159 -6.93 -5.15 2.16
CA CYS A 159 -8.16 -4.40 2.42
C CYS A 159 -8.90 -4.99 3.63
N GLU A 160 -9.68 -4.16 4.33
CA GLU A 160 -10.58 -4.60 5.40
C GLU A 160 -11.52 -5.73 4.95
N ASP A 161 -11.93 -5.70 3.68
CA ASP A 161 -12.83 -6.69 3.09
C ASP A 161 -12.17 -8.05 2.77
N GLY A 162 -10.86 -8.19 3.04
CA GLY A 162 -10.06 -9.38 2.78
C GLY A 162 -9.40 -9.43 1.40
N SER A 163 -9.68 -8.48 0.51
CA SER A 163 -8.97 -8.37 -0.77
C SER A 163 -7.50 -8.05 -0.54
N LYS A 164 -6.61 -8.61 -1.36
CA LYS A 164 -5.16 -8.48 -1.18
C LYS A 164 -4.48 -8.17 -2.50
N TYR A 165 -3.68 -7.11 -2.53
CA TYR A 165 -2.73 -6.82 -3.60
C TYR A 165 -1.32 -7.09 -3.11
N SER A 166 -0.51 -7.75 -3.92
CA SER A 166 0.93 -7.91 -3.74
C SER A 166 1.63 -7.52 -5.04
N GLY A 167 2.51 -6.53 -5.01
CA GLY A 167 3.17 -6.04 -6.21
C GLY A 167 3.86 -4.71 -6.01
N GLU A 168 4.19 -4.05 -7.11
CA GLU A 168 4.90 -2.78 -7.10
C GLU A 168 3.96 -1.59 -6.83
N PHE A 169 4.53 -0.57 -6.21
CA PHE A 169 3.92 0.72 -5.86
C PHE A 169 4.85 1.86 -6.26
N LYS A 170 4.26 2.96 -6.73
CA LYS A 170 5.01 4.18 -7.05
C LYS A 170 4.27 5.41 -6.54
N GLY A 171 4.62 5.89 -5.34
CA GLY A 171 3.98 7.08 -4.78
C GLY A 171 2.55 6.80 -4.34
N GLY A 172 2.38 5.69 -3.61
CA GLY A 172 1.07 5.25 -3.11
C GLY A 172 0.24 4.41 -4.08
N ILE A 173 0.37 4.60 -5.38
CA ILE A 173 -0.47 3.90 -6.37
C ILE A 173 0.17 2.59 -6.85
N LYS A 174 -0.65 1.58 -7.15
CA LYS A 174 -0.20 0.31 -7.73
C LYS A 174 0.39 0.58 -9.12
N HIS A 175 1.52 -0.05 -9.39
CA HIS A 175 2.23 0.07 -10.64
C HIS A 175 3.03 -1.21 -10.91
N GLY A 176 3.78 -1.27 -12.01
CA GLY A 176 4.62 -2.40 -12.38
C GLY A 176 3.88 -3.72 -12.41
N LEU A 177 4.52 -4.78 -11.91
CA LEU A 177 3.94 -6.10 -11.78
C LEU A 177 3.16 -6.25 -10.47
N GLY A 178 2.00 -6.88 -10.54
CA GLY A 178 1.20 -7.14 -9.34
C GLY A 178 0.20 -8.27 -9.49
N HIS A 179 -0.12 -8.86 -8.34
CA HIS A 179 -1.13 -9.88 -8.18
C HIS A 179 -2.19 -9.39 -7.19
N TYR A 180 -3.44 -9.40 -7.61
CA TYR A 180 -4.60 -8.99 -6.84
C TYR A 180 -5.55 -10.15 -6.66
N ARG A 181 -5.85 -10.50 -5.41
CA ARG A 181 -6.90 -11.44 -5.01
C ARG A 181 -8.08 -10.64 -4.49
N PHE A 182 -9.21 -10.73 -5.17
CA PHE A 182 -10.44 -10.06 -4.79
C PHE A 182 -11.20 -10.87 -3.73
N ARG A 183 -11.98 -10.19 -2.90
CA ARG A 183 -12.86 -10.83 -1.90
C ARG A 183 -13.79 -11.88 -2.49
N ASN A 184 -14.29 -11.65 -3.71
CA ASN A 184 -15.20 -12.57 -4.39
C ASN A 184 -14.51 -13.84 -4.92
N GLY A 185 -13.19 -13.97 -4.77
CA GLY A 185 -12.40 -15.10 -5.25
C GLY A 185 -11.77 -14.88 -6.63
N ASP A 186 -12.10 -13.79 -7.33
CA ASP A 186 -11.41 -13.44 -8.57
C ASP A 186 -9.93 -13.16 -8.29
N THR A 187 -9.09 -13.36 -9.29
CA THR A 187 -7.67 -13.00 -9.21
C THR A 187 -7.21 -12.35 -10.51
N TYR A 188 -6.37 -11.33 -10.41
CA TYR A 188 -5.62 -10.78 -11.53
C TYR A 188 -4.14 -10.86 -11.24
N ALA A 189 -3.35 -11.36 -12.17
CA ALA A 189 -1.89 -11.29 -12.14
C ALA A 189 -1.41 -10.67 -13.45
N GLY A 190 -0.71 -9.55 -13.37
CA GLY A 190 -0.34 -8.81 -14.57
C GLY A 190 0.34 -7.49 -14.28
N GLU A 191 0.41 -6.68 -15.32
CA GLU A 191 0.90 -5.31 -15.24
C GLU A 191 -0.17 -4.33 -14.71
N TYR A 192 0.31 -3.29 -14.04
CA TYR A 192 -0.46 -2.18 -13.50
C TYR A 192 0.15 -0.84 -13.90
N PHE A 193 -0.72 0.10 -14.25
CA PHE A 193 -0.37 1.50 -14.46
C PHE A 193 -1.40 2.38 -13.75
N ALA A 194 -0.91 3.22 -12.82
CA ALA A 194 -1.74 4.16 -12.06
C ALA A 194 -3.03 3.53 -11.48
N ASP A 195 -2.86 2.48 -10.67
CA ASP A 195 -3.95 1.69 -10.04
C ASP A 195 -4.84 0.87 -10.98
N LYS A 196 -4.60 0.88 -12.28
CA LYS A 196 -5.41 0.16 -13.27
C LYS A 196 -4.65 -1.03 -13.84
N MET A 197 -5.38 -2.12 -14.12
CA MET A 197 -4.86 -3.23 -14.91
C MET A 197 -4.50 -2.69 -16.29
N HIS A 198 -3.26 -2.94 -16.71
CA HIS A 198 -2.68 -2.40 -17.93
C HIS A 198 -1.70 -3.43 -18.51
N GLY A 199 -1.27 -3.27 -19.76
CA GLY A 199 -0.26 -4.14 -20.36
C GLY A 199 -0.78 -5.56 -20.57
N PHE A 200 -0.02 -6.58 -20.19
CA PHE A 200 -0.41 -7.98 -20.28
C PHE A 200 -0.74 -8.57 -18.91
N GLY A 201 -1.74 -9.45 -18.86
CA GLY A 201 -2.14 -10.07 -17.61
C GLY A 201 -3.17 -11.18 -17.77
N VAL A 202 -3.28 -11.98 -16.72
CA VAL A 202 -4.23 -13.09 -16.61
C VAL A 202 -5.24 -12.74 -15.53
N TYR A 203 -6.51 -12.75 -15.91
CA TYR A 203 -7.63 -12.63 -14.98
C TYR A 203 -8.33 -13.98 -14.88
N ARG A 204 -8.47 -14.49 -13.65
CA ARG A 204 -9.22 -15.70 -13.35
C ARG A 204 -10.44 -15.31 -12.54
N PHE A 205 -11.58 -15.75 -13.01
CA PHE A 205 -12.84 -15.50 -12.35
C PHE A 205 -13.12 -16.66 -11.37
N ALA A 206 -13.72 -16.35 -10.22
CA ALA A 206 -14.12 -17.33 -9.21
C ALA A 206 -15.08 -18.40 -9.78
N ASN A 207 -15.86 -18.05 -10.80
CA ASN A 207 -16.77 -18.96 -11.50
C ASN A 207 -16.06 -19.93 -12.48
N GLY A 208 -14.73 -19.90 -12.56
CA GLY A 208 -13.92 -20.78 -13.40
C GLY A 208 -13.61 -20.25 -14.80
N HIS A 209 -14.10 -19.06 -15.15
CA HIS A 209 -13.73 -18.41 -16.40
C HIS A 209 -12.31 -17.83 -16.31
N ARG A 210 -11.69 -17.55 -17.46
CA ARG A 210 -10.35 -16.96 -17.52
C ARG A 210 -10.21 -16.05 -18.73
N TYR A 211 -9.51 -14.93 -18.58
CA TYR A 211 -9.02 -14.12 -19.70
C TYR A 211 -7.49 -14.01 -19.63
N GLU A 212 -6.86 -14.15 -20.80
CA GLU A 212 -5.41 -14.07 -20.97
C GLU A 212 -5.12 -13.17 -22.17
N GLY A 213 -4.46 -12.04 -21.97
CA GLY A 213 -4.15 -11.13 -23.07
C GLY A 213 -3.86 -9.71 -22.60
N GLY A 214 -4.09 -8.75 -23.50
CA GLY A 214 -3.85 -7.34 -23.25
C GLY A 214 -4.95 -6.65 -22.42
N TRP A 215 -4.53 -5.62 -21.71
CA TRP A 215 -5.31 -4.77 -20.81
C TRP A 215 -4.97 -3.31 -21.02
N HIS A 216 -5.98 -2.45 -20.96
CA HIS A 216 -5.83 -1.01 -21.00
C HIS A 216 -6.88 -0.38 -20.09
N GLU A 217 -6.42 0.40 -19.10
CA GLU A 217 -7.29 1.15 -18.18
C GLU A 217 -8.36 0.27 -17.50
N GLY A 218 -8.00 -0.96 -17.13
CA GLY A 218 -8.90 -1.92 -16.48
C GLY A 218 -9.80 -2.71 -17.44
N ARG A 219 -9.69 -2.52 -18.75
CA ARG A 219 -10.48 -3.22 -19.77
C ARG A 219 -9.62 -4.14 -20.61
N ARG A 220 -10.22 -5.22 -21.11
CA ARG A 220 -9.57 -6.11 -22.09
C ARG A 220 -9.30 -5.31 -23.37
N GLN A 221 -8.07 -5.36 -23.87
CA GLN A 221 -7.61 -4.58 -25.02
C GLN A 221 -6.62 -5.39 -25.85
N GLY A 222 -6.61 -5.17 -27.17
CA GLY A 222 -5.67 -5.84 -28.07
C GLY A 222 -5.95 -7.33 -28.21
N PHE A 223 -4.91 -8.14 -28.44
CA PHE A 223 -5.10 -9.57 -28.64
C PHE A 223 -5.25 -10.32 -27.30
N GLY A 224 -6.19 -11.26 -27.27
CA GLY A 224 -6.43 -12.07 -26.07
C GLY A 224 -7.38 -13.23 -26.30
N MET A 225 -7.42 -14.12 -25.31
CA MET A 225 -8.26 -15.30 -25.29
C MET A 225 -9.06 -15.35 -23.99
N TYR A 226 -10.36 -15.54 -24.13
CA TYR A 226 -11.28 -15.82 -23.05
C TYR A 226 -11.61 -17.31 -23.06
N THR A 227 -11.36 -18.00 -21.94
CA THR A 227 -11.72 -19.40 -21.72
C THR A 227 -12.90 -19.48 -20.77
N PHE A 228 -13.99 -20.10 -21.22
CA PHE A 228 -15.16 -20.39 -20.39
C PHE A 228 -14.88 -21.59 -19.48
N ARG A 229 -15.66 -21.72 -18.41
CA ARG A 229 -15.52 -22.85 -17.47
C ARG A 229 -15.69 -24.23 -18.11
N ASN A 230 -16.41 -24.32 -19.22
CA ASN A 230 -16.64 -25.55 -19.99
C ASN A 230 -15.47 -25.88 -20.94
N GLY A 231 -14.43 -25.04 -20.97
CA GLY A 231 -13.27 -25.20 -21.85
C GLY A 231 -13.41 -24.53 -23.22
N GLU A 232 -14.59 -24.01 -23.57
CA GLU A 232 -14.76 -23.25 -24.80
C GLU A 232 -13.90 -21.98 -24.77
N THR A 233 -13.41 -21.55 -25.93
CA THR A 233 -12.53 -20.39 -26.05
C THR A 233 -13.04 -19.40 -27.08
N GLN A 234 -13.03 -18.12 -26.71
CA GLN A 234 -13.19 -17.00 -27.62
C GLN A 234 -11.87 -16.23 -27.69
N SER A 235 -11.25 -16.23 -28.86
CA SER A 235 -9.95 -15.63 -29.11
C SER A 235 -10.03 -14.60 -30.23
N GLY A 236 -9.26 -13.52 -30.12
CA GLY A 236 -9.26 -12.50 -31.16
C GLY A 236 -8.75 -11.15 -30.69
N HIS A 237 -9.19 -10.10 -31.36
CA HIS A 237 -8.90 -8.71 -30.99
C HIS A 237 -10.02 -8.13 -30.13
N TRP A 238 -9.66 -7.52 -29.01
CA TRP A 238 -10.52 -6.87 -28.05
C TRP A 238 -10.32 -5.36 -28.11
N ASP A 239 -11.42 -4.59 -28.14
CA ASP A 239 -11.39 -3.15 -27.97
C ASP A 239 -12.38 -2.74 -26.88
N ASN A 240 -11.89 -2.01 -25.88
CA ASN A 240 -12.69 -1.50 -24.77
C ASN A 240 -13.53 -2.56 -24.03
N GLY A 241 -13.04 -3.80 -23.97
CA GLY A 241 -13.72 -4.92 -23.33
C GLY A 241 -14.62 -5.75 -24.26
N VAL A 242 -14.79 -5.37 -25.52
CA VAL A 242 -15.62 -6.04 -26.52
C VAL A 242 -14.74 -6.77 -27.54
N LEU A 243 -15.10 -8.02 -27.88
CA LEU A 243 -14.40 -8.78 -28.92
C LEU A 243 -14.84 -8.25 -30.29
N THR A 244 -13.94 -7.61 -31.04
CA THR A 244 -14.25 -7.00 -32.35
C THR A 244 -14.00 -7.95 -33.51
N LEU A 245 -12.95 -8.77 -33.43
CA LEU A 245 -12.59 -9.73 -34.47
C LEU A 245 -12.28 -11.08 -33.84
N SER A 246 -13.08 -12.10 -34.14
CA SER A 246 -12.86 -13.47 -33.68
C SER A 246 -11.90 -14.24 -34.59
N THR A 247 -11.03 -15.06 -34.02
CA THR A 247 -10.30 -16.08 -34.76
C THR A 247 -11.25 -17.25 -35.02
N SER A 248 -11.89 -17.30 -36.19
CA SER A 248 -12.68 -18.47 -36.60
C SER A 248 -11.76 -19.66 -36.87
N LYS A 249 -12.13 -20.86 -36.39
CA LYS A 249 -11.43 -22.12 -36.72
C LYS A 249 -11.66 -22.58 -38.18
N ASP A 250 -12.59 -21.96 -38.92
CA ASP A 250 -13.10 -22.48 -40.21
C ASP A 250 -12.83 -21.61 -41.45
N SER A 251 -11.62 -21.08 -41.62
CA SER A 251 -11.24 -20.48 -42.92
C SER A 251 -9.84 -20.88 -43.36
N PHE A 252 -9.70 -22.15 -43.74
CA PHE A 252 -8.69 -22.61 -44.70
C PHE A 252 -9.02 -22.06 -46.10
N PHE A 253 -8.83 -20.76 -46.32
CA PHE A 253 -8.75 -20.19 -47.66
C PHE A 253 -7.49 -19.34 -47.76
N PRO A 254 -6.47 -19.77 -48.54
CA PRO A 254 -5.26 -18.99 -48.73
C PRO A 254 -5.61 -17.80 -49.66
N GLY A 255 -5.92 -16.65 -49.06
CA GLY A 255 -6.12 -15.41 -49.83
C GLY A 255 -7.08 -14.35 -49.29
N SER A 256 -7.76 -14.55 -48.15
CA SER A 256 -8.64 -13.51 -47.58
C SER A 256 -7.94 -12.66 -46.52
N SER A 257 -7.98 -11.33 -46.68
CA SER A 257 -7.31 -10.33 -45.83
C SER A 257 -7.94 -10.12 -44.44
N SER A 258 -8.76 -11.06 -43.97
CA SER A 258 -9.69 -10.86 -42.85
C SER A 258 -9.54 -11.87 -41.70
N SER A 259 -8.48 -12.69 -41.68
CA SER A 259 -8.19 -13.55 -40.53
C SER A 259 -7.28 -12.82 -39.55
N VAL A 260 -7.76 -12.57 -38.33
CA VAL A 260 -6.85 -12.22 -37.22
C VAL A 260 -5.87 -13.37 -37.09
N SER A 261 -4.58 -13.08 -37.35
CA SER A 261 -3.52 -14.07 -37.26
C SER A 261 -3.57 -14.78 -35.91
N HIS A 262 -3.99 -16.04 -35.91
CA HIS A 262 -4.06 -16.91 -34.73
C HIS A 262 -2.74 -16.87 -33.93
N VAL A 263 -1.62 -16.74 -34.64
CA VAL A 263 -0.28 -16.58 -34.09
C VAL A 263 -0.16 -15.34 -33.18
N LYS A 264 -0.78 -14.21 -33.54
CA LYS A 264 -0.74 -12.99 -32.70
C LYS A 264 -1.48 -13.19 -31.38
N VAL A 265 -2.62 -13.88 -31.39
CA VAL A 265 -3.35 -14.19 -30.15
C VAL A 265 -2.55 -15.14 -29.27
N LEU A 266 -1.98 -16.20 -29.85
CA LEU A 266 -1.13 -17.13 -29.09
C LEU A 266 0.08 -16.44 -28.45
N LYS A 267 0.75 -15.53 -29.18
CA LYS A 267 1.85 -14.71 -28.62
C LYS A 267 1.39 -13.85 -27.45
N ALA A 268 0.24 -13.17 -27.58
CA ALA A 268 -0.31 -12.35 -26.50
C ALA A 268 -0.69 -13.18 -25.26
N VAL A 269 -1.26 -14.38 -25.45
CA VAL A 269 -1.58 -15.31 -24.36
C VAL A 269 -0.32 -15.81 -23.67
N GLN A 270 0.72 -16.19 -24.43
CA GLN A 270 2.02 -16.60 -23.88
C GLN A 270 2.65 -15.48 -23.06
N GLU A 271 2.62 -14.25 -23.56
CA GLU A 271 3.16 -13.09 -22.86
C GLU A 271 2.37 -12.78 -21.58
N ALA A 272 1.04 -12.80 -21.64
CA ALA A 272 0.19 -12.62 -20.47
C ALA A 272 0.47 -13.66 -19.36
N ARG A 273 0.65 -14.94 -19.72
CA ARG A 273 1.02 -15.99 -18.77
C ARG A 273 2.40 -15.74 -18.16
N ARG A 274 3.39 -15.42 -18.99
CA ARG A 274 4.77 -15.12 -18.54
C ARG A 274 4.81 -13.94 -17.57
N ILE A 275 4.04 -12.89 -17.84
CA ILE A 275 3.92 -11.72 -16.97
C ILE A 275 3.18 -12.07 -15.68
N ALA A 276 2.08 -12.82 -15.77
CA ALA A 276 1.33 -13.28 -14.60
C ALA A 276 2.18 -14.13 -13.65
N GLU A 277 2.99 -15.06 -14.18
CA GLU A 277 3.93 -15.87 -13.39
C GLU A 277 4.95 -15.00 -12.65
N LYS A 278 5.54 -14.01 -13.33
CA LYS A 278 6.45 -13.05 -12.69
C LYS A 278 5.76 -12.22 -11.62
N ALA A 279 4.54 -11.75 -11.86
CA ALA A 279 3.76 -10.96 -10.91
C ALA A 279 3.41 -11.75 -9.64
N VAL A 280 3.14 -13.06 -9.76
CA VAL A 280 2.91 -13.94 -8.61
C VAL A 280 4.22 -14.24 -7.87
N ALA A 281 5.33 -14.46 -8.59
CA ALA A 281 6.63 -14.77 -7.99
C ALA A 281 7.25 -13.58 -7.23
N ALA A 282 6.95 -12.33 -7.63
CA ALA A 282 7.50 -11.13 -7.01
C ALA A 282 6.94 -10.81 -5.61
N ALA A 283 6.14 -11.70 -5.01
CA ALA A 283 5.41 -11.47 -3.75
C ALA A 283 6.25 -11.59 -2.46
N ASP A 284 7.59 -11.66 -2.54
CA ASP A 284 8.45 -11.90 -1.37
C ASP A 284 9.01 -10.60 -0.75
N VAL A 285 8.16 -9.92 0.04
CA VAL A 285 8.52 -8.72 0.82
C VAL A 285 8.50 -9.00 2.34
N ASP A 286 8.07 -10.21 2.72
CA ASP A 286 7.67 -10.52 4.08
C ASP A 286 8.86 -10.48 5.05
N GLU A 287 10.01 -11.08 4.69
CA GLU A 287 11.18 -11.13 5.59
C GLU A 287 11.72 -9.73 5.93
N ARG A 288 11.86 -8.84 4.93
CA ARG A 288 12.42 -7.49 5.14
C ARG A 288 11.48 -6.64 6.00
N VAL A 289 10.18 -6.74 5.76
CA VAL A 289 9.16 -6.06 6.58
C VAL A 289 9.18 -6.61 8.01
N ASN A 290 9.24 -7.93 8.19
CA ASN A 290 9.28 -8.56 9.52
C ASN A 290 10.52 -8.16 10.31
N ARG A 291 11.69 -8.06 9.67
CA ARG A 291 12.91 -7.52 10.29
C ARG A 291 12.73 -6.07 10.72
N ALA A 292 12.17 -5.22 9.87
CA ALA A 292 11.94 -3.81 10.19
C ALA A 292 10.92 -3.61 11.32
N VAL A 293 9.83 -4.39 11.33
CA VAL A 293 8.84 -4.36 12.42
C VAL A 293 9.45 -4.82 13.74
N THR A 294 10.29 -5.86 13.72
CA THR A 294 10.99 -6.35 14.92
C THR A 294 11.96 -5.29 15.45
N ALA A 295 12.73 -4.64 14.59
CA ALA A 295 13.59 -3.52 14.96
C ALA A 295 12.80 -2.33 15.52
N ALA A 296 11.67 -1.96 14.89
CA ALA A 296 10.78 -0.92 15.39
C ALA A 296 10.21 -1.22 16.78
N ASN A 297 9.81 -2.47 17.05
CA ASN A 297 9.35 -2.84 18.38
C ASN A 297 10.47 -2.78 19.43
N ARG A 298 11.71 -3.13 19.07
CA ARG A 298 12.89 -2.99 19.95
C ARG A 298 13.20 -1.51 20.24
N ALA A 299 13.20 -0.66 19.22
CA ALA A 299 13.39 0.79 19.38
C ALA A 299 12.29 1.41 20.26
N ALA A 300 11.02 1.02 20.06
CA ALA A 300 9.92 1.48 20.91
C ALA A 300 10.07 1.03 22.37
N ASN A 301 10.58 -0.18 22.63
CA ASN A 301 10.88 -0.63 24.00
C ASN A 301 12.02 0.21 24.62
N ALA A 302 13.10 0.47 23.88
CA ALA A 302 14.21 1.30 24.34
C ALA A 302 13.76 2.74 24.62
N ALA A 303 12.94 3.31 23.74
CA ALA A 303 12.32 4.62 23.92
C ALA A 303 11.52 4.70 25.23
N ARG A 304 10.68 3.69 25.54
CA ARG A 304 9.95 3.64 26.80
C ARG A 304 10.86 3.57 28.02
N VAL A 305 11.96 2.81 27.96
CA VAL A 305 12.96 2.77 29.04
C VAL A 305 13.64 4.15 29.22
N ALA A 306 13.99 4.82 28.12
CA ALA A 306 14.56 6.16 28.17
C ALA A 306 13.57 7.19 28.74
N ALA A 307 12.29 7.09 28.39
CA ALA A 307 11.23 7.93 28.95
C ALA A 307 11.09 7.74 30.47
N VAL A 308 11.08 6.49 30.95
CA VAL A 308 11.04 6.20 32.40
C VAL A 308 12.23 6.84 33.13
N LYS A 309 13.45 6.70 32.58
CA LYS A 309 14.64 7.34 33.16
C LYS A 309 14.52 8.87 33.17
N ALA A 310 13.99 9.46 32.10
CA ALA A 310 13.79 10.90 32.01
C ALA A 310 12.81 11.41 33.08
N VAL A 311 11.73 10.67 33.32
CA VAL A 311 10.74 11.01 34.36
C VAL A 311 11.31 10.83 35.76
N GLN A 312 12.07 9.76 36.01
CA GLN A 312 12.74 9.53 37.31
C GLN A 312 13.72 10.65 37.67
N ASN A 313 14.50 11.14 36.71
CA ASN A 313 15.42 12.27 36.93
C ASN A 313 14.71 13.59 37.29
N ARG A 314 13.39 13.69 37.07
CA ARG A 314 12.58 14.85 37.43
C ARG A 314 12.06 14.78 38.88
N MET A 315 12.05 13.60 39.50
CA MET A 315 11.68 13.45 40.90
C MET A 315 12.88 13.82 41.78
N PRO A 316 12.79 14.82 42.67
CA PRO A 316 13.87 15.08 43.62
C PRO A 316 14.09 13.82 44.48
N GLN A 317 15.34 13.38 44.61
CA GLN A 317 15.68 12.33 45.58
C GLN A 317 15.34 12.87 46.98
N HIS A 318 14.36 12.25 47.62
CA HIS A 318 14.01 12.53 49.01
C HIS A 318 14.52 11.34 49.85
N GLY A 319 15.47 11.62 50.75
CA GLY A 319 16.19 10.67 51.61
C GLY A 319 17.66 10.51 51.19
N ASP A 320 18.70 10.78 51.96
CA ASP A 320 18.87 10.91 53.42
C ASP A 320 19.75 12.12 53.75
N ASN A 321 19.34 12.93 54.71
CA ASN A 321 20.22 13.77 55.53
C ASN A 321 19.38 14.42 56.63
N ASP A 322 19.00 13.65 57.65
CA ASP A 322 18.52 14.20 58.92
C ASP A 322 18.94 13.23 60.05
N ASP A 323 20.25 13.17 60.31
CA ASP A 323 20.80 12.73 61.59
C ASP A 323 21.58 13.91 62.18
N LEU A 324 20.88 14.75 62.94
CA LEU A 324 21.48 15.70 63.88
C LEU A 324 20.91 15.38 65.27
N PRO A 325 21.76 15.15 66.29
CA PRO A 325 21.30 14.81 67.62
C PRO A 325 20.72 16.06 68.31
N LEU A 326 19.55 15.90 68.93
CA LEU A 326 18.93 16.91 69.78
C LEU A 326 19.68 16.97 71.12
N ASP A 327 20.36 18.09 71.38
CA ASP A 327 20.84 18.45 72.72
C ASP A 327 19.64 18.78 73.61
N ILE A 328 19.55 18.09 74.75
CA ILE A 328 18.57 18.34 75.82
C ILE A 328 19.21 19.33 76.79
N VAL A 329 18.56 20.48 77.02
CA VAL A 329 18.71 21.32 78.22
C VAL A 329 17.37 21.39 78.92
#